data_AF-A0A818MHT8-F1
#
_entry.id   AF-A0A818MHT8-F1
#
_cell.length_a   1.000
_cell.length_b   1.000
_cell.length_c   1.000
_cell.angle_alpha   90.00
_cell.angle_beta   90.00
_cell.angle_gamma   90.00
#
_symmetry.space_group_name_H-M   'P 1'
#
loop_
_entity.id
_entity.type
_entity.pdbx_description
1 polymer ?
#
loop_
_entity_poly.entity_id
_entity_poly.type
_entity_poly.pdbx_seq_one_letter_code
_entity_poly.pdbx_strand_id
1 'polypeptide(L)'
;MAEAETKFLVNPETGDRFSIGGCFISDKPSPWPLCGSVLTLSDNELPQSVDLRQFMTPVENQGQTNTCVANALAGAYEFLIMKNTKKHIDVSRLYMYYNGRTIDNLHTQKMADNGTFIWAAIAGLKRHGCCKEGQYPFNPSSMNTQPPPECYTEGAKHRIKDAFQVPVTLNSMKGCLAEGFPFAFGLGTFLSFAQAQTNGGRVPTPNPMYEPLNAQHGLHAMLAVGYSDASKCFIVRNSWGDTWGDKGYCYIAYEYMTNPQLCHDLHCIRLVEDTQDRRRTTNIVNPYDWNVDKNKKYYIPSDYTFPDFDFTFFWKVNDYFNYFKNISTDGEMVPFIWAQSNVDSDKHRSHKRETTRDEERAVFVLWIDKKSTENTHVMEKFTSGTNITVDFRETYSSAEAHLSKIKDRIQSSSNFLIICRGFYKYENKNPLNLLRFLNDNGLDYVPVIVFTQDKDGLLHHFKSQASSIGVRDWEHRLFITSSSEELITKIKEKIHHKHGR
;
A
#
# COMPACT_ATOMS: atom_id res chain seq x y z
N MET A 1 -20.45 -38.20 2.74
CA MET A 1 -19.79 -37.12 1.99
C MET A 1 -20.61 -35.88 2.26
N ALA A 2 -20.07 -34.90 2.99
CA ALA A 2 -20.82 -33.67 3.25
C ALA A 2 -20.97 -32.92 1.93
N GLU A 3 -22.20 -32.53 1.56
CA GLU A 3 -22.42 -31.55 0.51
C GLU A 3 -21.63 -30.29 0.87
N ALA A 4 -20.92 -29.71 -0.09
CA ALA A 4 -20.20 -28.47 0.17
C ALA A 4 -21.22 -27.37 0.46
N GLU A 5 -21.24 -26.91 1.70
CA GLU A 5 -22.18 -25.90 2.15
C GLU A 5 -21.65 -24.52 1.74
N THR A 6 -22.34 -23.86 0.80
CA THR A 6 -22.07 -22.46 0.46
C THR A 6 -22.16 -21.62 1.72
N LYS A 7 -21.11 -20.86 2.01
CA LYS A 7 -21.09 -19.98 3.18
C LYS A 7 -21.67 -18.63 2.80
N PHE A 8 -22.28 -17.96 3.78
CA PHE A 8 -22.91 -16.67 3.56
C PHE A 8 -22.50 -15.67 4.64
N LEU A 9 -22.31 -14.43 4.23
CA LEU A 9 -22.48 -13.28 5.11
C LEU A 9 -23.93 -12.83 5.04
N VAL A 10 -24.50 -12.51 6.19
CA VAL A 10 -25.84 -11.94 6.28
C VAL A 10 -25.71 -10.51 6.76
N ASN A 11 -26.23 -9.55 6.01
CA ASN A 11 -26.31 -8.18 6.50
C ASN A 11 -27.39 -8.13 7.61
N PRO A 12 -27.05 -7.71 8.84
CA PRO A 12 -27.99 -7.72 9.96
C PRO A 12 -29.10 -6.67 9.83
N GLU A 13 -28.91 -5.62 9.04
CA GLU A 13 -29.88 -4.54 8.82
C GLU A 13 -30.88 -4.90 7.71
N THR A 14 -30.40 -5.47 6.60
CA THR A 14 -31.25 -5.76 5.43
C THR A 14 -31.72 -7.22 5.36
N GLY A 15 -31.02 -8.14 6.03
CA GLY A 15 -31.24 -9.57 5.91
C GLY A 15 -30.68 -10.20 4.62
N ASP A 16 -30.02 -9.41 3.76
CA ASP A 16 -29.47 -9.90 2.50
C ASP A 16 -28.33 -10.89 2.73
N ARG A 17 -28.26 -11.90 1.85
CA ARG A 17 -27.29 -13.00 1.92
C ARG A 17 -26.29 -12.92 0.78
N PHE A 18 -25.01 -12.90 1.15
CA PHE A 18 -23.90 -12.80 0.21
C PHE A 18 -23.03 -14.04 0.27
N SER A 19 -22.88 -14.74 -0.85
CA SER A 19 -22.07 -15.96 -0.93
C SER A 19 -20.58 -15.65 -0.79
N ILE A 20 -19.93 -16.40 0.09
CA ILE A 20 -18.50 -16.37 0.40
C ILE A 20 -17.97 -17.81 0.50
N GLY A 21 -16.65 -17.97 0.63
CA GLY A 21 -16.01 -19.27 0.80
C GLY A 21 -15.56 -19.94 -0.50
N GLY A 22 -15.84 -19.32 -1.65
CA GLY A 22 -15.42 -19.80 -2.97
C GLY A 22 -13.95 -19.54 -3.35
N CYS A 23 -13.16 -18.96 -2.45
CA CYS A 23 -11.73 -18.74 -2.64
C CYS A 23 -10.94 -19.63 -1.69
N PHE A 24 -9.90 -20.29 -2.21
CA PHE A 24 -9.01 -21.12 -1.40
C PHE A 24 -7.59 -20.56 -1.31
N ILE A 25 -6.88 -20.90 -0.24
CA ILE A 25 -5.46 -20.60 -0.05
C ILE A 25 -4.68 -21.88 -0.31
N SER A 26 -3.65 -21.80 -1.15
CA SER A 26 -2.73 -22.92 -1.33
C SER A 26 -1.67 -22.90 -0.25
N ASP A 27 -1.43 -24.05 0.38
CA ASP A 27 -0.26 -24.26 1.24
C ASP A 27 1.05 -24.36 0.43
N LYS A 28 0.93 -24.46 -0.91
CA LYS A 28 2.06 -24.56 -1.82
C LYS A 28 2.43 -23.16 -2.34
N PRO A 29 3.74 -22.89 -2.57
CA PRO A 29 4.16 -21.66 -3.24
C PRO A 29 3.43 -21.50 -4.57
N SER A 30 2.99 -20.27 -4.87
CA SER A 30 2.37 -19.97 -6.15
C SER A 30 3.32 -20.34 -7.30
N PRO A 31 2.83 -20.99 -8.37
CA PRO A 31 3.66 -21.29 -9.54
C PRO A 31 3.98 -20.03 -10.36
N TRP A 32 3.39 -18.88 -10.02
CA TRP A 32 3.57 -17.62 -10.73
C TRP A 32 4.78 -16.83 -10.20
N PRO A 33 5.56 -16.20 -11.09
CA PRO A 33 6.69 -15.38 -10.66
C PRO A 33 6.23 -14.19 -9.82
N LEU A 34 7.06 -13.79 -8.86
CA LEU A 34 6.86 -12.53 -8.14
C LEU A 34 7.00 -11.34 -9.10
N CYS A 35 6.18 -10.32 -8.90
CA CYS A 35 6.17 -9.12 -9.72
C CYS A 35 7.46 -8.29 -9.51
N GLY A 36 8.45 -8.47 -10.40
CA GLY A 36 9.79 -7.88 -10.25
C GLY A 36 9.86 -6.34 -10.24
N SER A 37 8.96 -5.65 -10.96
CA SER A 37 8.94 -4.17 -11.04
C SER A 37 8.28 -3.48 -9.83
N VAL A 38 7.53 -4.26 -9.05
CA VAL A 38 6.77 -3.80 -7.89
C VAL A 38 7.57 -3.91 -6.57
N LEU A 39 8.77 -4.50 -6.64
CA LEU A 39 9.67 -4.71 -5.50
C LEU A 39 10.60 -3.51 -5.21
N THR A 40 10.53 -2.43 -6.01
CA THR A 40 11.54 -1.36 -5.98
C THR A 40 11.02 0.05 -5.70
N LEU A 41 9.69 0.27 -5.66
CA LEU A 41 9.12 1.61 -5.48
C LEU A 41 8.96 1.96 -4.00
N SER A 42 9.56 3.07 -3.58
CA SER A 42 9.35 3.67 -2.26
C SER A 42 8.02 4.42 -2.20
N ASP A 43 7.42 4.59 -1.01
CA ASP A 43 6.13 5.30 -0.89
C ASP A 43 6.14 6.74 -1.43
N ASN A 44 7.33 7.37 -1.49
CA ASN A 44 7.51 8.71 -2.03
C ASN A 44 7.57 8.75 -3.58
N GLU A 45 7.63 7.61 -4.25
CA GLU A 45 7.61 7.49 -5.71
C GLU A 45 6.23 7.07 -6.22
N LEU A 46 5.35 6.65 -5.32
CA LEU A 46 3.99 6.24 -5.64
C LEU A 46 3.06 7.46 -5.62
N PRO A 47 2.11 7.57 -6.56
CA PRO A 47 1.04 8.56 -6.46
C PRO A 47 0.32 8.45 -5.10
N GLN A 48 -0.15 9.57 -4.55
CA GLN A 48 -0.91 9.54 -3.28
C GLN A 48 -2.26 8.83 -3.41
N SER A 49 -2.77 8.74 -4.64
CA SER A 49 -3.97 7.97 -4.97
C SER A 49 -3.89 7.45 -6.39
N VAL A 50 -4.55 6.32 -6.62
CA VAL A 50 -4.74 5.72 -7.93
C VAL A 50 -6.19 5.28 -8.01
N ASP A 51 -6.85 5.57 -9.13
CA ASP A 51 -8.21 5.09 -9.41
C ASP A 51 -8.30 4.57 -10.85
N LEU A 52 -8.41 3.25 -10.96
CA LEU A 52 -8.50 2.55 -12.25
C LEU A 52 -9.95 2.27 -12.67
N ARG A 53 -10.96 2.74 -11.91
CA ARG A 53 -12.38 2.48 -12.20
C ARG A 53 -12.83 2.96 -13.58
N GLN A 54 -12.17 3.99 -14.13
CA GLN A 54 -12.44 4.50 -15.48
C GLN A 54 -12.26 3.46 -16.61
N PHE A 55 -11.57 2.36 -16.36
CA PHE A 55 -11.40 1.26 -17.32
C PHE A 55 -12.11 -0.03 -16.88
N MET A 56 -12.90 0.03 -15.80
CA MET A 56 -13.67 -1.12 -15.33
C MET A 56 -15.01 -1.21 -16.07
N THR A 57 -15.44 -2.43 -16.30
CA THR A 57 -16.74 -2.79 -16.89
C THR A 57 -17.86 -2.70 -15.86
N PRO A 58 -19.14 -2.86 -16.21
CA PRO A 58 -20.24 -2.96 -15.22
C PRO A 58 -19.97 -4.05 -14.17
N VAL A 59 -20.35 -3.85 -12.90
CA VAL A 59 -20.05 -4.80 -11.81
C VAL A 59 -20.84 -6.10 -11.95
N GLU A 60 -20.13 -7.22 -11.79
CA GLU A 60 -20.72 -8.55 -11.86
C GLU A 60 -21.55 -8.90 -10.63
N ASN A 61 -22.51 -9.80 -10.81
CA ASN A 61 -23.26 -10.42 -9.73
C ASN A 61 -23.08 -11.94 -9.78
N GLN A 62 -22.40 -12.49 -8.77
CA GLN A 62 -22.17 -13.93 -8.63
C GLN A 62 -23.40 -14.69 -8.11
N GLY A 63 -24.41 -13.97 -7.62
CA GLY A 63 -25.58 -14.55 -6.96
C GLY A 63 -25.21 -15.39 -5.73
N GLN A 64 -25.88 -16.53 -5.57
CA GLN A 64 -25.71 -17.43 -4.44
C GLN A 64 -24.70 -18.55 -4.73
N THR A 65 -23.60 -18.23 -5.43
CA THR A 65 -22.61 -19.19 -5.93
C THR A 65 -21.20 -18.89 -5.44
N ASN A 66 -20.33 -19.91 -5.39
CA ASN A 66 -18.93 -19.80 -4.95
C ASN A 66 -17.98 -19.36 -6.08
N THR A 67 -18.45 -18.53 -7.01
CA THR A 67 -17.70 -18.12 -8.22
C THR A 67 -16.87 -16.86 -8.05
N CYS A 68 -16.67 -16.36 -6.83
CA CYS A 68 -16.00 -15.08 -6.57
C CYS A 68 -14.63 -14.94 -7.26
N VAL A 69 -13.82 -16.00 -7.30
CA VAL A 69 -12.52 -16.02 -8.00
C VAL A 69 -12.68 -15.72 -9.49
N ALA A 70 -13.66 -16.34 -10.16
CA ALA A 70 -13.91 -16.13 -11.57
C ALA A 70 -14.44 -14.72 -11.85
N ASN A 71 -15.28 -14.16 -10.97
CA ASN A 71 -15.78 -12.79 -11.12
C ASN A 71 -14.66 -11.75 -10.95
N ALA A 72 -13.77 -11.94 -9.96
CA ALA A 72 -12.61 -11.06 -9.76
C ALA A 72 -11.67 -11.09 -10.99
N LEU A 73 -11.41 -12.27 -11.54
CA LEU A 73 -10.54 -12.43 -12.71
C LEU A 73 -11.19 -12.00 -14.02
N ALA A 74 -12.52 -12.14 -14.18
CA ALA A 74 -13.25 -11.55 -15.29
C ALA A 74 -13.06 -10.03 -15.29
N GLY A 75 -13.29 -9.36 -14.15
CA GLY A 75 -13.04 -7.92 -14.05
C GLY A 75 -11.58 -7.51 -14.38
N ALA A 76 -10.58 -8.29 -13.95
CA ALA A 76 -9.18 -8.03 -14.29
C ALA A 76 -8.90 -8.20 -15.79
N TYR A 77 -9.49 -9.23 -16.40
CA TYR A 77 -9.31 -9.57 -17.79
C TYR A 77 -9.96 -8.52 -18.71
N GLU A 78 -11.21 -8.16 -18.42
CA GLU A 78 -11.97 -7.15 -19.15
C GLU A 78 -11.34 -5.76 -19.00
N PHE A 79 -10.81 -5.43 -17.82
CA PHE A 79 -10.05 -4.21 -17.60
C PHE A 79 -8.89 -4.09 -18.60
N LEU A 80 -8.12 -5.16 -18.84
CA LEU A 80 -7.00 -5.11 -19.77
C LEU A 80 -7.47 -4.85 -21.20
N ILE A 81 -8.57 -5.49 -21.62
CA ILE A 81 -9.18 -5.24 -22.93
C ILE A 81 -9.64 -3.79 -23.03
N MET A 82 -10.39 -3.31 -22.04
CA MET A 82 -10.91 -1.94 -22.00
C MET A 82 -9.76 -0.91 -22.01
N LYS A 83 -8.74 -1.10 -21.17
CA LYS A 83 -7.56 -0.22 -21.09
C LYS A 83 -6.85 -0.11 -22.44
N ASN A 84 -6.60 -1.25 -23.11
CA ASN A 84 -5.77 -1.33 -24.31
C ASN A 84 -6.53 -1.03 -25.61
N THR A 85 -7.82 -1.39 -25.68
CA THR A 85 -8.60 -1.33 -26.94
C THR A 85 -9.75 -0.33 -26.90
N LYS A 86 -10.11 0.18 -25.71
CA LYS A 86 -11.32 0.99 -25.46
C LYS A 86 -12.63 0.28 -25.83
N LYS A 87 -12.60 -1.05 -25.95
CA LYS A 87 -13.78 -1.87 -26.23
C LYS A 87 -14.22 -2.57 -24.96
N HIS A 88 -15.52 -2.52 -24.72
CA HIS A 88 -16.15 -3.37 -23.73
C HIS A 88 -16.32 -4.78 -24.30
N ILE A 89 -15.73 -5.77 -23.63
CA ILE A 89 -15.95 -7.19 -23.91
C ILE A 89 -16.27 -7.85 -22.58
N ASP A 90 -17.38 -8.58 -22.55
CA ASP A 90 -17.84 -9.35 -21.41
C ASP A 90 -17.39 -10.82 -21.59
N VAL A 91 -16.67 -11.36 -20.61
CA VAL A 91 -16.02 -12.68 -20.69
C VAL A 91 -16.67 -13.70 -19.78
N SER A 92 -16.81 -14.95 -20.25
CA SER A 92 -17.58 -15.96 -19.53
C SER A 92 -16.97 -16.35 -18.19
N ARG A 93 -17.61 -15.93 -17.10
CA ARG A 93 -17.21 -16.28 -15.73
C ARG A 93 -17.31 -17.78 -15.46
N LEU A 94 -18.34 -18.45 -15.98
CA LEU A 94 -18.50 -19.89 -15.78
C LEU A 94 -17.47 -20.69 -16.58
N TYR A 95 -17.03 -20.20 -17.74
CA TYR A 95 -15.94 -20.80 -18.48
C TYR A 95 -14.63 -20.72 -17.67
N MET A 96 -14.33 -19.55 -17.11
CA MET A 96 -13.16 -19.36 -16.24
C MET A 96 -13.24 -20.27 -15.01
N TYR A 97 -14.39 -20.29 -14.34
CA TYR A 97 -14.61 -21.06 -13.11
C TYR A 97 -14.51 -22.57 -13.33
N TYR A 98 -15.11 -23.09 -14.41
CA TYR A 98 -15.01 -24.50 -14.77
C TYR A 98 -13.56 -24.89 -15.03
N ASN A 99 -12.87 -24.17 -15.93
CA ASN A 99 -11.51 -24.53 -16.32
C ASN A 99 -10.50 -24.34 -15.17
N GLY A 100 -10.67 -23.34 -14.30
CA GLY A 100 -9.85 -23.19 -13.09
C GLY A 100 -9.90 -24.43 -12.19
N ARG A 101 -11.10 -24.95 -11.93
CA ARG A 101 -11.30 -26.18 -11.14
C ARG A 101 -10.79 -27.45 -11.81
N THR A 102 -10.64 -27.46 -13.13
CA THR A 102 -9.97 -28.59 -13.82
C THR A 102 -8.45 -28.58 -13.62
N ILE A 103 -7.86 -27.44 -13.22
CA ILE A 103 -6.43 -27.32 -12.97
C ILE A 103 -6.07 -27.68 -11.52
N ASP A 104 -6.90 -27.28 -10.55
CA ASP A 104 -6.56 -27.46 -9.14
C ASP A 104 -6.57 -28.91 -8.65
N ASN A 105 -7.22 -29.85 -9.37
CA ASN A 105 -7.24 -31.30 -9.12
C ASN A 105 -7.60 -31.72 -7.67
N LEU A 106 -8.03 -30.78 -6.82
CA LEU A 106 -8.43 -31.00 -5.42
C LEU A 106 -9.93 -31.28 -5.30
N HIS A 107 -10.69 -31.09 -6.38
CA HIS A 107 -12.10 -31.46 -6.50
C HIS A 107 -12.28 -32.64 -7.45
N THR A 108 -11.90 -33.84 -7.00
CA THR A 108 -11.94 -35.02 -7.86
C THR A 108 -13.36 -35.61 -8.02
N GLN A 109 -13.67 -35.93 -9.28
CA GLN A 109 -14.72 -36.81 -9.83
C GLN A 109 -16.20 -36.39 -9.79
N LYS A 110 -16.61 -35.38 -9.03
CA LYS A 110 -17.93 -34.73 -9.19
C LYS A 110 -17.78 -33.21 -8.97
N MET A 111 -17.66 -32.45 -10.06
CA MET A 111 -17.59 -30.99 -9.94
C MET A 111 -18.82 -30.47 -9.21
N ALA A 112 -18.57 -29.75 -8.12
CA ALA A 112 -19.56 -29.07 -7.32
C ALA A 112 -19.13 -27.62 -7.13
N ASP A 113 -20.08 -26.78 -6.74
CA ASP A 113 -19.84 -25.36 -6.51
C ASP A 113 -19.10 -25.15 -5.18
N ASN A 114 -17.80 -25.42 -5.17
CA ASN A 114 -16.99 -25.38 -3.96
C ASN A 114 -16.12 -24.12 -3.88
N GLY A 115 -15.82 -23.50 -5.01
CA GLY A 115 -14.76 -22.51 -5.15
C GLY A 115 -13.58 -23.03 -5.97
N THR A 116 -12.53 -22.21 -6.03
CA THR A 116 -11.24 -22.57 -6.62
C THR A 116 -10.13 -21.66 -6.07
N PHE A 117 -8.92 -21.82 -6.56
CA PHE A 117 -7.78 -20.96 -6.23
C PHE A 117 -7.60 -19.88 -7.31
N ILE A 118 -7.14 -18.69 -6.92
CA ILE A 118 -6.88 -17.61 -7.89
C ILE A 118 -5.78 -18.05 -8.86
N TRP A 119 -4.69 -18.63 -8.36
CA TRP A 119 -3.59 -19.13 -9.20
C TRP A 119 -4.06 -20.20 -10.21
N ALA A 120 -5.01 -21.05 -9.84
CA ALA A 120 -5.52 -22.14 -10.69
C ALA A 120 -6.42 -21.61 -11.80
N ALA A 121 -7.30 -20.65 -11.48
CA ALA A 121 -8.10 -19.96 -12.47
C ALA A 121 -7.22 -19.18 -13.47
N ILE A 122 -6.16 -18.51 -13.02
CA ILE A 122 -5.16 -17.88 -13.90
C ILE A 122 -4.46 -18.92 -14.78
N ALA A 123 -4.12 -20.10 -14.25
CA ALA A 123 -3.53 -21.19 -15.04
C ALA A 123 -4.51 -21.72 -16.10
N GLY A 124 -5.80 -21.81 -15.75
CA GLY A 124 -6.89 -22.09 -16.69
C GLY A 124 -6.95 -21.07 -17.82
N LEU A 125 -6.90 -19.77 -17.51
CA LEU A 125 -6.84 -18.68 -18.49
C LEU A 125 -5.59 -18.75 -19.38
N LYS A 126 -4.44 -19.17 -18.85
CA LYS A 126 -3.22 -19.33 -19.66
C LYS A 126 -3.32 -20.53 -20.61
N ARG A 127 -3.97 -21.61 -20.19
CA ARG A 127 -4.12 -22.83 -20.99
C ARG A 127 -5.23 -22.72 -22.03
N HIS A 128 -6.37 -22.18 -21.63
CA HIS A 128 -7.62 -22.23 -22.38
C HIS A 128 -8.12 -20.85 -22.84
N GLY A 129 -7.60 -19.76 -22.28
CA GLY A 129 -8.10 -18.39 -22.49
C GLY A 129 -9.51 -18.22 -21.95
N CYS A 130 -10.32 -17.38 -22.59
CA CYS A 130 -11.72 -17.23 -22.22
C CYS A 130 -12.60 -16.90 -23.44
N CYS A 131 -13.78 -17.50 -23.51
CA CYS A 131 -14.82 -17.11 -24.46
C CYS A 131 -15.64 -15.92 -23.94
N LYS A 132 -16.49 -15.35 -24.78
CA LYS A 132 -17.41 -14.27 -24.38
C LYS A 132 -18.53 -14.82 -23.49
N GLU A 133 -19.02 -14.01 -22.56
CA GLU A 133 -20.14 -14.37 -21.68
C GLU A 133 -21.37 -14.77 -22.50
N GLY A 134 -21.65 -14.11 -23.64
CA GLY A 134 -22.74 -14.49 -24.54
C GLY A 134 -22.62 -15.90 -25.18
N GLN A 135 -21.44 -16.53 -25.20
CA GLN A 135 -21.25 -17.89 -25.70
C GLN A 135 -21.42 -18.96 -24.61
N TYR A 136 -21.07 -18.61 -23.37
CA TYR A 136 -21.30 -19.46 -22.21
C TYR A 136 -21.82 -18.62 -21.05
N PRO A 137 -23.13 -18.29 -21.05
CA PRO A 137 -23.70 -17.32 -20.12
C PRO A 137 -23.67 -17.77 -18.67
N PHE A 138 -23.66 -16.79 -17.77
CA PHE A 138 -23.74 -17.00 -16.33
C PHE A 138 -25.11 -17.57 -15.94
N ASN A 139 -25.21 -18.89 -16.02
CA ASN A 139 -26.32 -19.69 -15.55
C ASN A 139 -25.81 -20.67 -14.47
N PRO A 140 -26.13 -20.45 -13.18
CA PRO A 140 -25.68 -21.33 -12.10
C PRO A 140 -25.98 -22.82 -12.32
N SER A 141 -27.05 -23.17 -13.03
CA SER A 141 -27.38 -24.56 -13.36
C SER A 141 -26.37 -25.24 -14.29
N SER A 142 -25.61 -24.46 -15.07
CA SER A 142 -24.58 -24.94 -16.01
C SER A 142 -23.17 -24.87 -15.42
N MET A 143 -23.01 -24.39 -14.18
CA MET A 143 -21.70 -24.12 -13.57
C MET A 143 -20.78 -25.34 -13.50
N ASN A 144 -21.33 -26.52 -13.29
CA ASN A 144 -20.58 -27.76 -13.18
C ASN A 144 -20.53 -28.55 -14.50
N THR A 145 -21.15 -28.01 -15.55
CA THR A 145 -21.16 -28.59 -16.89
C THR A 145 -19.93 -28.10 -17.66
N GLN A 146 -19.31 -29.03 -18.41
CA GLN A 146 -18.20 -28.67 -19.30
C GLN A 146 -18.69 -27.69 -20.38
N PRO A 147 -17.99 -26.56 -20.60
CA PRO A 147 -18.30 -25.68 -21.71
C PRO A 147 -18.24 -26.42 -23.06
N PRO A 148 -19.06 -26.04 -24.05
CA PRO A 148 -19.07 -26.71 -25.32
C PRO A 148 -17.78 -26.42 -26.13
N PRO A 149 -17.39 -27.28 -27.09
CA PRO A 149 -16.12 -27.17 -27.83
C PRO A 149 -15.88 -25.82 -28.52
N GLU A 150 -16.94 -25.14 -28.94
CA GLU A 150 -16.90 -23.82 -29.58
C GLU A 150 -16.34 -22.76 -28.62
N CYS A 151 -16.64 -22.87 -27.32
CA CYS A 151 -16.08 -22.00 -26.29
C CYS A 151 -14.58 -22.18 -26.15
N TYR A 152 -14.08 -23.42 -26.25
CA TYR A 152 -12.64 -23.70 -26.23
C TYR A 152 -11.94 -23.22 -27.51
N THR A 153 -12.61 -23.33 -28.65
CA THR A 153 -12.09 -22.82 -29.93
C THR A 153 -11.95 -21.31 -29.90
N GLU A 154 -12.91 -20.60 -29.30
CA GLU A 154 -12.80 -19.16 -29.13
C GLU A 154 -11.82 -18.77 -28.04
N GLY A 155 -11.91 -19.38 -26.86
CA GLY A 155 -11.01 -19.10 -25.74
C GLY A 155 -9.54 -19.27 -26.11
N ALA A 156 -9.19 -20.23 -26.97
CA ALA A 156 -7.82 -20.44 -27.41
C ALA A 156 -7.18 -19.23 -28.13
N LYS A 157 -7.98 -18.30 -28.66
CA LYS A 157 -7.50 -17.05 -29.27
C LYS A 157 -7.20 -15.96 -28.23
N HIS A 158 -7.75 -16.12 -27.03
CA HIS A 158 -7.89 -15.12 -25.97
C HIS A 158 -7.14 -15.55 -24.71
N ARG A 159 -5.92 -16.07 -24.85
CA ARG A 159 -5.13 -16.52 -23.69
C ARG A 159 -4.47 -15.34 -22.99
N ILE A 160 -4.35 -15.43 -21.67
CA ILE A 160 -3.41 -14.56 -20.97
C ILE A 160 -1.99 -14.99 -21.34
N LYS A 161 -1.11 -14.01 -21.55
CA LYS A 161 0.30 -14.24 -21.85
C LYS A 161 1.16 -14.13 -20.59
N ASP A 162 0.76 -13.26 -19.67
CA ASP A 162 1.58 -12.93 -18.51
C ASP A 162 0.75 -12.61 -17.26
N ALA A 163 1.23 -13.08 -16.11
CA ALA A 163 0.64 -12.87 -14.80
C ALA A 163 1.70 -13.03 -13.70
N PHE A 164 1.56 -12.26 -12.62
CA PHE A 164 2.51 -12.22 -11.51
C PHE A 164 1.81 -12.31 -10.17
N GLN A 165 2.51 -12.86 -9.19
CA GLN A 165 2.13 -12.75 -7.79
C GLN A 165 2.52 -11.37 -7.24
N VAL A 166 1.61 -10.73 -6.51
CA VAL A 166 1.85 -9.46 -5.82
C VAL A 166 2.14 -9.76 -4.34
N PRO A 167 3.28 -9.32 -3.79
CA PRO A 167 3.52 -9.47 -2.36
C PRO A 167 2.45 -8.77 -1.50
N VAL A 168 2.09 -9.36 -0.36
CA VAL A 168 1.16 -8.78 0.62
C VAL A 168 1.87 -7.70 1.44
N THR A 169 2.28 -6.63 0.77
CA THR A 169 2.85 -5.43 1.40
C THR A 169 2.24 -4.20 0.76
N LEU A 170 2.04 -3.15 1.56
CA LEU A 170 1.37 -1.93 1.12
C LEU A 170 1.99 -1.36 -0.16
N ASN A 171 3.32 -1.20 -0.19
CA ASN A 171 4.03 -0.65 -1.33
C ASN A 171 3.91 -1.53 -2.58
N SER A 172 3.88 -2.85 -2.42
CA SER A 172 3.74 -3.75 -3.57
C SER A 172 2.34 -3.65 -4.17
N MET A 173 1.33 -3.64 -3.32
CA MET A 173 -0.06 -3.52 -3.72
C MET A 173 -0.32 -2.16 -4.39
N LYS A 174 0.17 -1.07 -3.78
CA LYS A 174 0.13 0.27 -4.37
C LYS A 174 0.94 0.36 -5.67
N GLY A 175 2.13 -0.24 -5.72
CA GLY A 175 3.01 -0.26 -6.89
C GLY A 175 2.34 -0.93 -8.09
N CYS A 176 1.70 -2.08 -7.88
CA CYS A 176 0.93 -2.77 -8.92
C CYS A 176 -0.17 -1.85 -9.51
N LEU A 177 -0.91 -1.18 -8.63
CA LEU A 177 -1.96 -0.24 -9.02
C LEU A 177 -1.41 1.00 -9.71
N ALA A 178 -0.30 1.55 -9.23
CA ALA A 178 0.38 2.72 -9.80
C ALA A 178 0.97 2.47 -11.19
N GLU A 179 1.38 1.23 -11.48
CA GLU A 179 1.70 0.79 -12.86
C GLU A 179 0.45 0.67 -13.76
N GLY A 180 -0.72 0.87 -13.19
CA GLY A 180 -2.01 0.88 -13.87
C GLY A 180 -2.62 -0.50 -14.03
N PHE A 181 -2.30 -1.45 -13.15
CA PHE A 181 -2.85 -2.81 -13.20
C PHE A 181 -3.61 -3.16 -11.91
N PRO A 182 -4.85 -3.65 -12.01
CA PRO A 182 -5.57 -4.20 -10.87
C PRO A 182 -4.97 -5.56 -10.47
N PHE A 183 -5.20 -5.98 -9.23
CA PHE A 183 -4.82 -7.31 -8.76
C PHE A 183 -5.99 -7.98 -8.03
N ALA A 184 -6.21 -9.25 -8.33
CA ALA A 184 -7.15 -10.10 -7.62
C ALA A 184 -6.52 -10.57 -6.30
N PHE A 185 -7.32 -10.76 -5.27
CA PHE A 185 -6.86 -11.20 -3.96
C PHE A 185 -7.97 -11.95 -3.22
N GLY A 186 -7.60 -12.86 -2.32
CA GLY A 186 -8.51 -13.51 -1.38
C GLY A 186 -8.44 -12.82 -0.02
N LEU A 187 -9.59 -12.48 0.57
CA LEU A 187 -9.69 -11.84 1.87
C LEU A 187 -10.55 -12.66 2.83
N GLY A 188 -10.07 -12.86 4.04
CA GLY A 188 -10.85 -13.44 5.13
C GLY A 188 -11.90 -12.46 5.59
N THR A 189 -13.18 -12.83 5.44
CA THR A 189 -14.32 -11.97 5.76
C THR A 189 -14.91 -12.28 7.13
N PHE A 190 -15.42 -11.25 7.78
CA PHE A 190 -16.12 -11.34 9.06
C PHE A 190 -17.56 -10.82 8.92
N LEU A 191 -18.38 -10.98 9.96
CA LEU A 191 -19.79 -10.58 9.91
C LEU A 191 -19.91 -9.07 9.66
N SER A 192 -19.03 -8.27 10.25
CA SER A 192 -18.95 -6.82 10.05
C SER A 192 -18.73 -6.41 8.59
N PHE A 193 -18.14 -7.27 7.75
CA PHE A 193 -17.96 -7.00 6.33
C PHE A 193 -19.29 -6.72 5.61
N ALA A 194 -20.38 -7.40 6.01
CA ALA A 194 -21.70 -7.22 5.40
C ALA A 194 -22.24 -5.80 5.54
N GLN A 195 -21.81 -5.05 6.57
CA GLN A 195 -22.19 -3.65 6.81
C GLN A 195 -21.74 -2.72 5.69
N ALA A 196 -20.71 -3.10 4.92
CA ALA A 196 -20.29 -2.32 3.75
C ALA A 196 -21.41 -2.12 2.73
N GLN A 197 -22.42 -3.01 2.70
CA GLN A 197 -23.60 -2.86 1.87
C GLN A 197 -24.32 -1.52 2.10
N THR A 198 -24.55 -1.15 3.36
CA THR A 198 -25.37 0.00 3.76
C THR A 198 -24.50 1.19 4.16
N ASN A 199 -23.22 0.97 4.44
CA ASN A 199 -22.25 2.00 4.82
C ASN A 199 -21.42 2.55 3.65
N GLY A 200 -22.05 2.73 2.48
CA GLY A 200 -21.40 3.31 1.30
C GLY A 200 -20.12 2.58 0.86
N GLY A 201 -20.11 1.25 0.96
CA GLY A 201 -18.97 0.41 0.60
C GLY A 201 -17.83 0.40 1.63
N ARG A 202 -17.90 1.12 2.75
CA ARG A 202 -16.82 1.17 3.75
C ARG A 202 -16.81 -0.12 4.55
N VAL A 203 -15.76 -0.94 4.36
CA VAL A 203 -15.60 -2.20 5.09
C VAL A 203 -15.04 -1.92 6.48
N PRO A 204 -15.76 -2.27 7.57
CA PRO A 204 -15.20 -2.19 8.91
C PRO A 204 -14.00 -3.13 9.06
N THR A 205 -12.93 -2.65 9.69
CA THR A 205 -11.85 -3.53 10.14
C THR A 205 -12.39 -4.44 11.24
N PRO A 206 -12.19 -5.77 11.17
CA PRO A 206 -12.70 -6.70 12.17
C PRO A 206 -12.12 -6.37 13.54
N ASN A 207 -12.98 -6.28 14.55
CA ASN A 207 -12.55 -5.99 15.91
C ASN A 207 -12.04 -7.27 16.57
N PRO A 208 -10.75 -7.39 16.94
CA PRO A 208 -10.20 -8.63 17.47
C PRO A 208 -10.88 -9.17 18.75
N MET A 209 -11.58 -8.30 19.50
CA MET A 209 -12.33 -8.69 20.71
C MET A 209 -13.65 -9.39 20.38
N TYR A 210 -14.32 -9.01 19.29
CA TYR A 210 -15.65 -9.52 18.91
C TYR A 210 -15.60 -10.46 17.69
N GLU A 211 -14.61 -10.25 16.83
CA GLU A 211 -14.33 -10.99 15.61
C GLU A 211 -12.85 -11.42 15.61
N PRO A 212 -12.43 -12.27 16.56
CA PRO A 212 -11.09 -12.84 16.56
C PRO A 212 -10.85 -13.65 15.28
N LEU A 213 -9.60 -13.95 14.94
CA LEU A 213 -9.23 -14.60 13.68
C LEU A 213 -10.02 -15.89 13.37
N ASN A 214 -10.33 -16.70 14.40
CA ASN A 214 -11.14 -17.93 14.24
C ASN A 214 -12.65 -17.68 14.00
N ALA A 215 -13.13 -16.44 14.13
CA ALA A 215 -14.49 -16.01 13.77
C ALA A 215 -14.61 -15.64 12.28
N GLN A 216 -13.55 -15.83 11.49
CA GLN A 216 -13.59 -15.65 10.04
C GLN A 216 -14.66 -16.57 9.42
N HIS A 217 -15.58 -15.99 8.67
CA HIS A 217 -16.71 -16.72 8.07
C HIS A 217 -16.29 -17.48 6.80
N GLY A 218 -15.30 -16.98 6.09
CA GLY A 218 -14.77 -17.60 4.88
C GLY A 218 -13.80 -16.68 4.16
N LEU A 219 -13.27 -17.13 3.03
CA LEU A 219 -12.49 -16.30 2.13
C LEU A 219 -13.36 -15.85 0.98
N HIS A 220 -13.17 -14.61 0.56
CA HIS A 220 -13.85 -14.02 -0.59
C HIS A 220 -12.81 -13.40 -1.53
N ALA A 221 -12.91 -13.71 -2.83
CA ALA A 221 -12.02 -13.15 -3.83
C ALA A 221 -12.62 -11.88 -4.43
N MET A 222 -11.82 -10.83 -4.50
CA MET A 222 -12.20 -9.52 -5.02
C MET A 222 -11.07 -8.92 -5.87
N LEU A 223 -11.32 -7.78 -6.51
CA LEU A 223 -10.36 -7.11 -7.37
C LEU A 223 -10.00 -5.72 -6.82
N ALA A 224 -8.74 -5.49 -6.47
CA ALA A 224 -8.25 -4.18 -6.09
C ALA A 224 -8.02 -3.35 -7.36
N VAL A 225 -8.60 -2.14 -7.40
CA VAL A 225 -8.63 -1.27 -8.59
C VAL A 225 -8.11 0.14 -8.32
N GLY A 226 -7.62 0.39 -7.11
CA GLY A 226 -7.09 1.70 -6.74
C GLY A 226 -6.77 1.78 -5.26
N TYR A 227 -6.28 2.93 -4.84
CA TYR A 227 -6.02 3.24 -3.44
C TYR A 227 -6.07 4.75 -3.18
N SER A 228 -6.24 5.13 -1.91
CA SER A 228 -6.20 6.50 -1.43
C SER A 228 -5.41 6.57 -0.14
N ASP A 229 -4.27 7.26 -0.13
CA ASP A 229 -3.47 7.46 1.08
C ASP A 229 -4.17 8.39 2.07
N ALA A 230 -4.94 9.37 1.57
CA ALA A 230 -5.74 10.25 2.42
C ALA A 230 -6.77 9.47 3.25
N SER A 231 -7.36 8.43 2.65
CA SER A 231 -8.35 7.55 3.29
C SER A 231 -7.75 6.27 3.88
N LYS A 232 -6.45 6.03 3.64
CA LYS A 232 -5.71 4.81 3.99
C LYS A 232 -6.44 3.52 3.59
N CYS A 233 -7.01 3.49 2.39
CA CYS A 233 -7.81 2.36 1.91
C CYS A 233 -7.51 2.00 0.45
N PHE A 234 -7.70 0.73 0.12
CA PHE A 234 -7.81 0.28 -1.26
C PHE A 234 -9.24 0.47 -1.76
N ILE A 235 -9.36 0.81 -3.04
CA ILE A 235 -10.62 0.79 -3.80
C ILE A 235 -10.75 -0.60 -4.38
N VAL A 236 -11.84 -1.29 -4.04
CA VAL A 236 -12.04 -2.70 -4.36
C VAL A 236 -13.35 -2.87 -5.10
N ARG A 237 -13.31 -3.59 -6.22
CA ARG A 237 -14.49 -4.04 -6.95
C ARG A 237 -14.94 -5.38 -6.37
N ASN A 238 -16.18 -5.45 -5.95
CA ASN A 238 -16.83 -6.68 -5.49
C ASN A 238 -17.61 -7.35 -6.63
N SER A 239 -18.29 -8.46 -6.35
CA SER A 239 -19.07 -9.25 -7.31
C SER A 239 -20.48 -9.58 -6.82
N TRP A 240 -21.09 -8.66 -6.08
CA TRP A 240 -22.46 -8.80 -5.54
C TRP A 240 -23.46 -7.84 -6.19
N GLY A 241 -23.18 -7.41 -7.42
CA GLY A 241 -24.00 -6.47 -8.17
C GLY A 241 -23.72 -5.00 -7.85
N ASP A 242 -24.21 -4.12 -8.72
CA ASP A 242 -24.03 -2.67 -8.64
C ASP A 242 -24.91 -2.01 -7.58
N THR A 243 -25.93 -2.69 -7.05
CA THR A 243 -26.76 -2.17 -5.96
C THR A 243 -26.13 -2.38 -4.58
N TRP A 244 -25.01 -3.10 -4.49
CA TRP A 244 -24.34 -3.40 -3.22
C TRP A 244 -23.21 -2.39 -2.94
N GLY A 245 -23.11 -1.91 -1.70
CA GLY A 245 -22.04 -1.01 -1.28
C GLY A 245 -22.06 0.31 -2.03
N ASP A 246 -20.90 0.78 -2.50
CA ASP A 246 -20.83 1.96 -3.37
C ASP A 246 -20.80 1.53 -4.83
N LYS A 247 -21.99 1.36 -5.43
CA LYS A 247 -22.15 0.95 -6.84
C LYS A 247 -21.42 -0.35 -7.21
N GLY A 248 -21.40 -1.32 -6.29
CA GLY A 248 -20.68 -2.59 -6.41
C GLY A 248 -19.21 -2.54 -5.98
N TYR A 249 -18.74 -1.40 -5.46
CA TYR A 249 -17.41 -1.21 -4.92
C TYR A 249 -17.43 -1.13 -3.39
N CYS A 250 -16.28 -1.44 -2.80
CA CYS A 250 -16.01 -1.24 -1.40
C CYS A 250 -14.62 -0.65 -1.17
N TYR A 251 -14.41 -0.17 0.04
CA TYR A 251 -13.20 0.50 0.49
C TYR A 251 -12.68 -0.26 1.71
N ILE A 252 -11.48 -0.85 1.55
CA ILE A 252 -10.89 -1.72 2.58
C ILE A 252 -9.63 -1.08 3.11
N ALA A 253 -9.54 -0.93 4.43
CA ALA A 253 -8.39 -0.31 5.08
C ALA A 253 -7.09 -1.04 4.72
N TYR A 254 -5.99 -0.27 4.58
CA TYR A 254 -4.67 -0.82 4.30
C TYR A 254 -4.29 -1.91 5.29
N GLU A 255 -4.47 -1.67 6.59
CA GLU A 255 -4.11 -2.60 7.66
C GLU A 255 -4.82 -3.96 7.52
N TYR A 256 -6.08 -3.97 7.06
CA TYR A 256 -6.82 -5.21 6.84
C TYR A 256 -6.26 -5.96 5.61
N MET A 257 -6.07 -5.27 4.49
CA MET A 257 -5.56 -5.89 3.26
C MET A 257 -4.06 -6.25 3.31
N THR A 258 -3.27 -5.64 4.19
CA THR A 258 -1.85 -5.96 4.36
C THR A 258 -1.60 -6.95 5.51
N ASN A 259 -2.65 -7.42 6.20
CA ASN A 259 -2.50 -8.44 7.22
C ASN A 259 -2.32 -9.83 6.55
N PRO A 260 -1.13 -10.46 6.68
CA PRO A 260 -0.84 -11.73 6.01
C PRO A 260 -1.62 -12.93 6.59
N GLN A 261 -2.32 -12.75 7.72
CA GLN A 261 -3.24 -13.76 8.25
C GLN A 261 -4.62 -13.70 7.57
N LEU A 262 -4.96 -12.55 6.97
CA LEU A 262 -6.30 -12.27 6.43
C LEU A 262 -6.33 -12.12 4.92
N CYS A 263 -5.26 -11.64 4.30
CA CYS A 263 -5.20 -11.36 2.86
C CYS A 263 -4.17 -12.27 2.17
N HIS A 264 -4.61 -12.96 1.12
CA HIS A 264 -3.91 -14.10 0.54
C HIS A 264 -4.03 -14.15 -0.99
N ASP A 265 -3.13 -14.90 -1.63
CA ASP A 265 -3.19 -15.29 -3.05
C ASP A 265 -3.32 -14.11 -4.05
N LEU A 266 -2.64 -12.99 -3.79
CA LEU A 266 -2.69 -11.79 -4.62
C LEU A 266 -2.03 -12.01 -5.99
N HIS A 267 -2.76 -11.78 -7.08
CA HIS A 267 -2.27 -11.96 -8.44
C HIS A 267 -2.73 -10.85 -9.40
N CYS A 268 -1.83 -10.47 -10.31
CA CYS A 268 -2.06 -9.48 -11.36
C CYS A 268 -1.91 -10.14 -12.74
N ILE A 269 -2.89 -9.94 -13.63
CA ILE A 269 -2.78 -10.30 -15.05
C ILE A 269 -2.23 -9.08 -15.80
N ARG A 270 -1.23 -9.26 -16.66
CA ARG A 270 -0.59 -8.14 -17.39
C ARG A 270 -0.86 -8.08 -18.88
N LEU A 271 -1.09 -9.23 -19.53
CA LEU A 271 -1.21 -9.27 -20.98
C LEU A 271 -2.22 -10.32 -21.44
N VAL A 272 -3.07 -9.93 -22.38
CA VAL A 272 -4.03 -10.77 -23.08
C VAL A 272 -3.65 -10.81 -24.57
N GLU A 273 -3.78 -11.96 -25.22
CA GLU A 273 -3.40 -12.16 -26.63
C GLU A 273 -4.08 -11.18 -27.60
N ASP A 274 -5.33 -10.83 -27.32
CA ASP A 274 -6.16 -9.91 -28.11
C ASP A 274 -5.73 -8.44 -28.08
N THR A 275 -4.78 -8.04 -27.23
CA THR A 275 -4.33 -6.65 -27.11
C THR A 275 -3.10 -6.34 -27.95
N GLN A 276 -2.67 -7.25 -28.84
CA GLN A 276 -1.57 -6.98 -29.78
C GLN A 276 -2.06 -6.18 -31.00
N ASP A 277 -2.18 -4.86 -30.84
CA ASP A 277 -1.97 -3.99 -31.99
C ASP A 277 -0.46 -3.80 -32.22
N ARG A 278 -0.07 -3.93 -33.48
CA ARG A 278 1.25 -4.01 -34.11
C ARG A 278 2.46 -3.52 -33.29
N ARG A 279 3.47 -4.41 -33.22
CA ARG A 279 4.90 -4.14 -32.94
C ARG A 279 5.34 -2.71 -33.32
N ARG A 280 5.43 -1.85 -32.31
CA ARG A 280 6.50 -0.87 -32.20
C ARG A 280 7.15 -1.10 -30.84
N THR A 281 8.40 -1.54 -30.86
CA THR A 281 9.34 -1.32 -29.77
C THR A 281 9.50 0.19 -29.60
N THR A 282 8.58 0.81 -28.89
CA THR A 282 8.77 2.12 -28.28
C THR A 282 9.02 1.85 -26.81
N ASN A 283 10.09 2.44 -26.28
CA ASN A 283 10.27 2.63 -24.84
C ASN A 283 8.91 2.87 -24.20
N ILE A 284 8.59 2.11 -23.15
CA ILE A 284 7.36 2.32 -22.38
C ILE A 284 7.50 3.70 -21.72
N VAL A 285 7.07 4.73 -22.45
CA VAL A 285 6.85 6.07 -21.92
C VAL A 285 5.54 5.95 -21.16
N ASN A 286 5.62 6.08 -19.84
CA ASN A 286 4.47 6.17 -18.97
C ASN A 286 3.69 7.46 -19.31
N PRO A 287 2.45 7.39 -19.84
CA PRO A 287 1.64 8.58 -20.10
C PRO A 287 1.12 9.28 -18.82
N TYR A 288 1.49 8.78 -17.63
CA TYR A 288 1.24 9.40 -16.33
C TYR A 288 2.49 9.98 -15.66
N ASP A 289 3.59 10.16 -16.41
CA ASP A 289 4.66 11.06 -15.98
C ASP A 289 4.19 12.51 -16.16
N TRP A 290 3.53 13.05 -15.14
CA TRP A 290 3.06 14.45 -15.13
C TRP A 290 4.20 15.46 -14.93
N ASN A 291 5.47 15.06 -15.05
CA ASN A 291 6.62 15.93 -14.82
C ASN A 291 7.59 16.02 -16.01
N VAL A 292 7.06 15.96 -17.24
CA VAL A 292 7.81 16.34 -18.44
C VAL A 292 7.18 17.53 -19.17
N ASP A 293 6.84 18.60 -18.44
CA ASP A 293 6.97 19.95 -19.00
C ASP A 293 7.11 20.98 -17.86
N LYS A 294 8.30 21.56 -17.72
CA LYS A 294 8.64 22.46 -16.59
C LYS A 294 7.93 23.82 -16.62
N ASN A 295 7.02 24.10 -17.56
CA ASN A 295 6.65 25.49 -17.86
C ASN A 295 5.19 25.81 -18.27
N LYS A 296 4.16 24.99 -18.02
CA LYS A 296 2.78 25.39 -18.39
C LYS A 296 1.72 25.20 -17.29
N LYS A 297 1.00 26.30 -17.01
CA LYS A 297 -0.15 26.43 -16.11
C LYS A 297 -1.31 25.51 -16.52
N TYR A 298 -1.99 24.98 -15.51
CA TYR A 298 -3.16 24.10 -15.57
C TYR A 298 -4.23 24.54 -16.58
N TYR A 299 -4.68 23.62 -17.42
CA TYR A 299 -5.86 23.78 -18.28
C TYR A 299 -6.90 22.72 -17.91
N ILE A 300 -8.09 23.16 -17.52
CA ILE A 300 -9.27 22.30 -17.31
C ILE A 300 -10.14 22.43 -18.58
N PRO A 301 -10.50 21.32 -19.25
CA PRO A 301 -11.36 21.35 -20.43
C PRO A 301 -12.74 21.95 -20.16
N SER A 302 -13.23 22.73 -21.11
CA SER A 302 -14.49 23.50 -21.04
C SER A 302 -15.78 22.65 -21.10
N ASP A 303 -15.66 21.34 -21.26
CA ASP A 303 -16.74 20.37 -21.45
C ASP A 303 -16.90 19.38 -20.28
N TYR A 304 -16.29 19.67 -19.12
CA TYR A 304 -16.47 18.89 -17.90
C TYR A 304 -17.86 19.14 -17.28
N THR A 305 -18.80 18.22 -17.52
CA THR A 305 -20.16 18.29 -16.95
C THR A 305 -20.44 17.10 -16.03
N PHE A 306 -20.16 17.25 -14.74
CA PHE A 306 -20.74 16.46 -13.64
C PHE A 306 -21.21 17.43 -12.55
N PRO A 307 -22.53 17.61 -12.31
CA PRO A 307 -23.03 18.71 -11.49
C PRO A 307 -23.10 18.46 -9.97
N ASP A 308 -22.77 17.29 -9.41
CA ASP A 308 -23.05 17.00 -7.99
C ASP A 308 -21.80 16.66 -7.13
N PHE A 309 -20.67 17.34 -7.35
CA PHE A 309 -19.60 17.36 -6.35
C PHE A 309 -19.43 18.78 -5.79
N ASP A 310 -20.20 19.07 -4.75
CA ASP A 310 -20.07 20.30 -3.96
C ASP A 310 -18.78 20.25 -3.12
N PHE A 311 -17.69 20.78 -3.68
CA PHE A 311 -16.40 20.89 -3.01
C PHE A 311 -16.45 21.77 -1.74
N THR A 312 -17.48 22.61 -1.60
CA THR A 312 -17.70 23.48 -0.44
C THR A 312 -18.35 22.75 0.75
N PHE A 313 -18.93 21.56 0.54
CA PHE A 313 -19.38 20.69 1.62
C PHE A 313 -18.23 19.84 2.21
N PHE A 314 -17.24 19.45 1.39
CA PHE A 314 -16.11 18.63 1.82
C PHE A 314 -15.23 19.30 2.90
N TRP A 315 -15.14 20.64 2.89
CA TRP A 315 -14.38 21.40 3.89
C TRP A 315 -15.17 21.81 5.13
N LYS A 316 -16.48 21.52 5.19
CA LYS A 316 -17.32 21.78 6.37
C LYS A 316 -17.47 20.59 7.32
N VAL A 317 -16.94 19.42 6.96
CA VAL A 317 -17.07 18.19 7.76
C VAL A 317 -15.71 17.54 8.07
N ASN A 318 -14.66 18.36 8.15
CA ASN A 318 -13.31 17.90 8.51
C ASN A 318 -13.10 17.70 10.04
N ASP A 319 -14.16 17.86 10.84
CA ASP A 319 -14.12 17.74 12.31
C ASP A 319 -14.92 16.55 12.90
N TYR A 320 -15.56 15.71 12.09
CA TYR A 320 -16.41 14.62 12.60
C TYR A 320 -15.76 13.24 12.73
N PHE A 321 -14.47 13.09 12.43
CA PHE A 321 -13.77 11.79 12.58
C PHE A 321 -12.45 11.86 13.37
N ASN A 322 -12.32 12.84 14.27
CA ASN A 322 -11.39 12.74 15.39
C ASN A 322 -12.11 12.14 16.60
N TYR A 323 -12.28 10.82 16.60
CA TYR A 323 -12.60 10.13 17.84
C TYR A 323 -11.28 9.99 18.62
N PHE A 324 -10.85 11.05 19.32
CA PHE A 324 -10.17 11.05 20.62
C PHE A 324 -9.72 12.49 21.00
N LYS A 325 -10.24 12.95 22.15
CA LYS A 325 -10.07 14.24 22.87
C LYS A 325 -11.05 15.35 22.44
N ASN A 326 -11.89 15.95 23.30
CA ASN A 326 -12.03 15.85 24.75
C ASN A 326 -13.41 16.36 25.19
N ILE A 327 -13.80 15.87 26.36
CA ILE A 327 -14.80 16.40 27.30
C ILE A 327 -14.65 17.93 27.43
N SER A 328 -15.79 18.63 27.39
CA SER A 328 -15.89 20.07 27.63
C SER A 328 -15.71 20.43 29.10
N THR A 329 -15.15 21.60 29.38
CA THR A 329 -15.55 22.46 30.50
C THR A 329 -15.50 23.93 30.06
N ASP A 330 -16.62 24.61 30.28
CA ASP A 330 -16.78 26.07 30.48
C ASP A 330 -16.77 27.01 29.27
N GLY A 331 -17.37 26.58 28.16
CA GLY A 331 -18.49 27.34 27.60
C GLY A 331 -18.29 28.77 27.06
N GLU A 332 -17.09 29.24 26.75
CA GLU A 332 -16.93 30.50 25.99
C GLU A 332 -16.04 30.37 24.74
N MET A 333 -16.64 30.79 23.63
CA MET A 333 -16.03 31.00 22.31
C MET A 333 -15.75 32.48 22.12
N VAL A 334 -14.51 32.85 21.78
CA VAL A 334 -14.27 34.03 20.94
C VAL A 334 -13.09 33.79 19.99
N PRO A 335 -13.22 34.23 18.72
CA PRO A 335 -12.43 33.79 17.56
C PRO A 335 -11.30 34.78 17.24
N PHE A 336 -10.35 34.44 16.35
CA PHE A 336 -9.74 35.49 15.52
C PHE A 336 -9.21 34.98 14.16
N ILE A 337 -9.61 35.76 13.14
CA ILE A 337 -9.20 35.84 11.74
C ILE A 337 -7.72 36.30 11.65
N TRP A 338 -7.00 36.11 10.53
CA TRP A 338 -6.33 37.20 9.77
C TRP A 338 -5.63 36.77 8.47
N ALA A 339 -5.51 37.80 7.62
CA ALA A 339 -5.26 37.89 6.19
C ALA A 339 -3.82 37.67 5.70
N GLN A 340 -3.72 37.61 4.36
CA GLN A 340 -2.51 37.80 3.55
C GLN A 340 -1.66 39.00 3.98
N SER A 341 -0.34 38.85 3.88
CA SER A 341 0.56 39.94 3.52
C SER A 341 1.57 39.47 2.46
N ASN A 342 1.63 40.24 1.37
CA ASN A 342 2.74 40.24 0.42
C ASN A 342 3.96 40.84 1.11
N VAL A 343 5.16 40.32 0.80
CA VAL A 343 6.39 41.11 0.90
C VAL A 343 7.24 40.86 -0.34
N ASP A 344 7.50 41.97 -1.02
CA ASP A 344 8.37 42.12 -2.19
C ASP A 344 9.83 41.75 -1.92
N SER A 345 10.50 41.45 -3.03
CA SER A 345 11.94 41.34 -3.20
C SER A 345 12.71 42.59 -2.72
N ASP A 346 13.87 42.41 -2.08
CA ASP A 346 15.06 43.13 -2.57
C ASP A 346 16.41 42.50 -2.15
N LYS A 347 17.40 42.82 -3.00
CA LYS A 347 18.79 42.33 -3.05
C LYS A 347 19.65 42.81 -1.86
N HIS A 348 20.68 42.04 -1.49
CA HIS A 348 22.03 42.60 -1.31
C HIS A 348 23.17 41.55 -1.38
N ARG A 349 24.32 42.09 -1.78
CA ARG A 349 25.56 41.51 -2.30
C ARG A 349 26.52 41.00 -1.21
N SER A 350 27.28 39.95 -1.56
CA SER A 350 28.71 39.65 -1.26
C SER A 350 29.37 40.15 0.03
N HIS A 351 30.16 39.29 0.72
CA HIS A 351 31.60 39.50 0.97
C HIS A 351 32.30 38.24 1.52
N LYS A 352 33.63 38.21 1.32
CA LYS A 352 34.62 37.14 1.53
C LYS A 352 35.13 37.06 2.98
N ARG A 353 35.57 35.85 3.36
CA ARG A 353 36.62 35.45 4.33
C ARG A 353 36.45 35.87 5.81
N GLU A 354 36.45 34.90 6.71
CA GLU A 354 37.55 34.62 7.65
C GLU A 354 37.24 33.40 8.51
N THR A 355 38.21 32.48 8.62
CA THR A 355 38.19 31.31 9.50
C THR A 355 38.46 31.78 10.92
N THR A 356 37.43 31.91 11.75
CA THR A 356 37.54 32.21 13.18
C THR A 356 37.01 31.07 14.02
N ARG A 357 37.41 31.05 15.30
CA ARG A 357 37.20 30.05 16.37
C ARG A 357 35.76 29.50 16.60
N ASP A 358 34.80 29.78 15.73
CA ASP A 358 33.43 29.27 15.80
C ASP A 358 33.28 27.81 15.32
N GLU A 359 34.25 27.28 14.58
CA GLU A 359 34.24 25.87 14.14
C GLU A 359 34.39 24.88 15.32
N GLU A 360 35.02 25.29 16.44
CA GLU A 360 35.16 24.44 17.65
C GLU A 360 33.83 24.24 18.42
N ARG A 361 32.78 24.99 18.07
CA ARG A 361 31.47 24.93 18.75
C ARG A 361 30.34 24.41 17.87
N ALA A 362 30.61 24.06 16.62
CA ALA A 362 29.60 23.52 15.73
C ALA A 362 29.25 22.07 16.13
N VAL A 363 27.96 21.80 16.35
CA VAL A 363 27.46 20.43 16.53
C VAL A 363 27.16 19.85 15.16
N PHE A 364 27.80 18.72 14.87
CA PHE A 364 27.58 17.97 13.64
C PHE A 364 26.56 16.86 13.90
N VAL A 365 25.47 16.88 13.15
CA VAL A 365 24.42 15.86 13.20
C VAL A 365 24.46 15.08 11.90
N LEU A 366 24.73 13.78 11.99
CA LEU A 366 24.50 12.86 10.89
C LEU A 366 23.08 12.34 10.99
N TRP A 367 22.22 12.71 10.05
CA TRP A 367 20.85 12.21 9.99
C TRP A 367 20.76 11.09 8.96
N ILE A 368 20.61 9.86 9.45
CA ILE A 368 20.43 8.65 8.65
C ILE A 368 18.95 8.49 8.32
N ASP A 369 18.49 9.30 7.37
CA ASP A 369 17.20 9.20 6.73
C ASP A 369 17.19 10.02 5.42
N LYS A 370 16.11 9.92 4.65
CA LYS A 370 15.92 10.79 3.48
C LYS A 370 15.78 12.24 3.91
N LYS A 371 16.43 13.16 3.19
CA LYS A 371 16.23 14.61 3.32
C LYS A 371 14.88 15.02 2.71
N SER A 372 13.78 14.73 3.40
CA SER A 372 12.42 15.08 2.98
C SER A 372 12.02 16.49 3.45
N THR A 373 10.88 17.01 2.97
CA THR A 373 10.32 18.30 3.42
C THR A 373 10.01 18.29 4.91
N GLU A 374 9.50 17.17 5.43
CA GLU A 374 9.14 16.98 6.84
C GLU A 374 10.39 16.93 7.73
N ASN A 375 11.38 16.12 7.35
CA ASN A 375 12.66 16.05 8.06
C ASN A 375 13.41 17.38 7.97
N THR A 376 13.29 18.12 6.86
CA THR A 376 13.82 19.47 6.70
C THR A 376 13.12 20.45 7.64
N HIS A 377 11.79 20.39 7.76
CA HIS A 377 11.05 21.24 8.68
C HIS A 377 11.40 20.95 10.15
N VAL A 378 11.57 19.67 10.53
CA VAL A 378 12.04 19.29 11.87
C VAL A 378 13.48 19.77 12.09
N MET A 379 14.35 19.61 11.09
CA MET A 379 15.73 20.11 11.10
C MET A 379 15.80 21.62 11.30
N GLU A 380 14.99 22.39 10.58
CA GLU A 380 14.88 23.85 10.70
C GLU A 380 14.51 24.28 12.12
N LYS A 381 13.65 23.54 12.81
CA LYS A 381 13.25 23.84 14.20
C LYS A 381 14.39 23.77 15.22
N PHE A 382 15.42 22.96 14.98
CA PHE A 382 16.57 22.87 15.88
C PHE A 382 17.85 23.52 15.33
N THR A 383 17.93 23.78 14.03
CA THR A 383 19.06 24.49 13.39
C THR A 383 18.88 26.00 13.34
N SER A 384 17.64 26.51 13.37
CA SER A 384 17.38 27.95 13.35
C SER A 384 17.98 28.64 14.58
N GLY A 385 18.89 29.58 14.34
CA GLY A 385 19.58 30.34 15.39
C GLY A 385 20.60 29.54 16.22
N THR A 386 21.01 28.35 15.78
CA THR A 386 22.00 27.51 16.47
C THR A 386 23.20 27.20 15.57
N ASN A 387 24.36 26.89 16.17
CA ASN A 387 25.55 26.45 15.43
C ASN A 387 25.50 24.93 15.19
N ILE A 388 24.45 24.44 14.53
CA ILE A 388 24.24 23.02 14.20
C ILE A 388 24.29 22.85 12.69
N THR A 389 25.07 21.87 12.25
CA THR A 389 25.09 21.43 10.86
C THR A 389 24.56 20.02 10.76
N VAL A 390 23.72 19.77 9.76
CA VAL A 390 23.09 18.45 9.54
C VAL A 390 23.51 17.92 8.18
N ASP A 391 24.14 16.75 8.16
CA ASP A 391 24.39 15.98 6.94
C ASP A 391 23.40 14.81 6.86
N PHE A 392 22.73 14.66 5.72
CA PHE A 392 21.77 13.58 5.51
C PHE A 392 22.44 12.42 4.77
N ARG A 393 22.21 11.21 5.26
CA ARG A 393 22.55 9.96 4.58
C ARG A 393 21.31 9.12 4.47
N GLU A 394 20.92 8.81 3.24
CA GLU A 394 19.64 8.14 3.00
C GLU A 394 19.60 6.70 3.54
N THR A 395 20.76 6.03 3.64
CA THR A 395 20.85 4.63 4.05
C THR A 395 21.89 4.39 5.14
N TYR A 396 21.80 3.27 5.87
CA TYR A 396 22.80 2.88 6.86
C TYR A 396 24.15 2.60 6.20
N SER A 397 24.20 1.90 5.06
CA SER A 397 25.49 1.64 4.39
C SER A 397 26.13 2.93 3.86
N SER A 398 25.34 3.89 3.36
CA SER A 398 25.87 5.20 2.99
C SER A 398 26.36 5.98 4.21
N ALA A 399 25.69 5.84 5.35
CA ALA A 399 26.11 6.47 6.60
C ALA A 399 27.40 5.83 7.13
N GLU A 400 27.49 4.51 7.17
CA GLU A 400 28.69 3.75 7.54
C GLU A 400 29.88 4.12 6.66
N ALA A 401 29.70 4.13 5.33
CA ALA A 401 30.75 4.53 4.39
C ALA A 401 31.19 5.99 4.59
N HIS A 402 30.27 6.88 5.00
CA HIS A 402 30.62 8.25 5.34
C HIS A 402 31.37 8.32 6.68
N LEU A 403 30.87 7.66 7.72
CA LEU A 403 31.48 7.59 9.05
C LEU A 403 32.93 7.05 8.97
N SER A 404 33.19 6.02 8.15
CA SER A 404 34.55 5.53 7.92
C SER A 404 35.46 6.60 7.30
N LYS A 405 34.94 7.47 6.42
CA LYS A 405 35.73 8.55 5.79
C LYS A 405 36.02 9.71 6.74
N ILE A 406 35.13 9.98 7.69
CA ILE A 406 35.26 11.11 8.63
C ILE A 406 35.68 10.67 10.04
N LYS A 407 36.10 9.42 10.21
CA LYS A 407 36.42 8.80 11.51
C LYS A 407 37.39 9.62 12.35
N ASP A 408 38.53 10.04 11.79
CA ASP A 408 39.55 10.80 12.50
C ASP A 408 39.00 12.15 12.99
N ARG A 409 38.15 12.78 12.18
CA ARG A 409 37.48 14.03 12.53
C ARG A 409 36.47 13.83 13.66
N ILE A 410 35.70 12.74 13.65
CA ILE A 410 34.79 12.40 14.76
C ILE A 410 35.60 12.17 16.04
N GLN A 411 36.71 11.43 15.99
CA GLN A 411 37.56 11.17 17.15
C GLN A 411 38.21 12.44 17.72
N SER A 412 38.50 13.42 16.87
CA SER A 412 39.00 14.73 17.30
C SER A 412 37.90 15.69 17.80
N SER A 413 36.61 15.37 17.62
CA SER A 413 35.49 16.26 17.93
C SER A 413 34.49 15.62 18.89
N SER A 414 34.30 16.24 20.05
CA SER A 414 33.28 15.83 21.02
C SER A 414 31.85 16.28 20.63
N ASN A 415 31.67 16.97 19.51
CA ASN A 415 30.40 17.60 19.11
C ASN A 415 29.74 16.86 17.93
N PHE A 416 29.63 15.53 18.01
CA PHE A 416 29.01 14.70 16.97
C PHE A 416 27.80 13.93 17.51
N LEU A 417 26.69 13.89 16.75
CA LEU A 417 25.45 13.19 17.07
C LEU A 417 24.97 12.44 15.84
N ILE A 418 24.38 11.25 16.04
CA ILE A 418 23.66 10.55 14.98
C ILE A 418 22.17 10.57 15.29
N ILE A 419 21.35 10.98 14.33
CA ILE A 419 19.93 10.71 14.30
C ILE A 419 19.75 9.61 13.26
N CYS A 420 19.02 8.54 13.57
CA CYS A 420 18.73 7.51 12.59
C CYS A 420 17.26 7.11 12.65
N ARG A 421 16.76 6.62 11.52
CA ARG A 421 15.48 5.94 11.43
C ARG A 421 15.50 4.62 12.23
N GLY A 422 14.35 3.95 12.28
CA GLY A 422 14.25 2.56 12.74
C GLY A 422 14.78 1.56 11.72
N PHE A 423 14.09 0.44 11.50
CA PHE A 423 14.51 -0.57 10.51
C PHE A 423 14.49 -0.03 9.07
N TYR A 424 15.55 -0.31 8.31
CA TYR A 424 15.72 0.01 6.90
C TYR A 424 15.77 -1.28 6.06
N LYS A 425 14.61 -1.64 5.50
CA LYS A 425 14.36 -2.93 4.85
C LYS A 425 15.28 -3.26 3.68
N TYR A 426 15.68 -2.26 2.88
CA TYR A 426 16.46 -2.47 1.66
C TYR A 426 17.90 -2.90 1.94
N GLU A 427 18.43 -2.58 3.11
CA GLU A 427 19.75 -3.04 3.54
C GLU A 427 19.64 -4.14 4.60
N ASN A 428 18.42 -4.49 5.02
CA ASN A 428 18.15 -5.33 6.18
C ASN A 428 18.94 -4.86 7.41
N LYS A 429 18.97 -3.54 7.64
CA LYS A 429 19.74 -2.89 8.72
C LYS A 429 18.83 -2.09 9.63
N ASN A 430 19.22 -1.97 10.89
CA ASN A 430 18.55 -1.16 11.90
C ASN A 430 19.58 -0.51 12.84
N PRO A 431 19.14 0.25 13.86
CA PRO A 431 20.04 0.91 14.79
C PRO A 431 21.03 -0.04 15.51
N LEU A 432 20.71 -1.32 15.71
CA LEU A 432 21.68 -2.28 16.28
C LEU A 432 22.84 -2.58 15.31
N ASN A 433 22.58 -2.63 14.00
CA ASN A 433 23.65 -2.77 13.00
C ASN A 433 24.56 -1.54 13.01
N LEU A 434 23.98 -0.36 13.15
CA LEU A 434 24.74 0.88 13.31
C LEU A 434 25.58 0.87 14.59
N LEU A 435 25.01 0.48 15.74
CA LEU A 435 25.78 0.38 16.99
C LEU A 435 26.92 -0.62 16.88
N ARG A 436 26.71 -1.77 16.25
CA ARG A 436 27.78 -2.74 15.97
C ARG A 436 28.88 -2.12 15.13
N PHE A 437 28.53 -1.44 14.03
CA PHE A 437 29.49 -0.73 13.20
C PHE A 437 30.30 0.31 13.99
N LEU A 438 29.64 1.09 14.86
CA LEU A 438 30.31 2.08 15.70
C LEU A 438 31.30 1.41 16.67
N ASN A 439 30.94 0.27 17.26
CA ASN A 439 31.83 -0.51 18.13
C ASN A 439 33.06 -0.99 17.36
N ASP A 440 32.85 -1.62 16.20
CA ASP A 440 33.91 -2.16 15.36
C ASP A 440 34.89 -1.06 14.88
N ASN A 441 34.47 0.21 14.93
CA ASN A 441 35.26 1.36 14.53
C ASN A 441 35.75 2.23 15.69
N GLY A 442 35.52 1.88 16.96
CA GLY A 442 35.95 2.69 18.11
C GLY A 442 35.26 4.06 18.18
N LEU A 443 33.97 4.09 17.81
CA LEU A 443 33.07 5.25 17.84
C LEU A 443 31.88 4.99 18.79
N ASP A 444 32.05 4.11 19.76
CA ASP A 444 31.01 3.61 20.65
C ASP A 444 30.42 4.70 21.57
N TYR A 445 31.22 5.73 21.88
CA TYR A 445 30.82 6.93 22.63
C TYR A 445 29.89 7.89 21.86
N VAL A 446 29.71 7.70 20.54
CA VAL A 446 28.88 8.59 19.73
C VAL A 446 27.39 8.36 20.06
N PRO A 447 26.67 9.39 20.52
CA PRO A 447 25.26 9.24 20.87
C PRO A 447 24.38 9.03 19.64
N VAL A 448 23.40 8.13 19.76
CA VAL A 448 22.47 7.79 18.68
C VAL A 448 21.04 8.02 19.16
N ILE A 449 20.32 8.88 18.46
CA ILE A 449 18.88 9.08 18.65
C ILE A 449 18.15 8.36 17.51
N VAL A 450 17.25 7.47 17.86
CA VAL A 450 16.36 6.82 16.91
C VAL A 450 15.06 7.61 16.84
N PHE A 451 14.80 8.23 15.69
CA PHE A 451 13.56 8.93 15.42
C PHE A 451 12.67 8.05 14.54
N THR A 452 11.63 7.46 15.13
CA THR A 452 10.78 6.45 14.48
C THR A 452 9.33 6.58 14.91
N GLN A 453 8.40 6.35 13.99
CA GLN A 453 6.97 6.30 14.31
C GLN A 453 6.56 4.96 14.95
N ASP A 454 7.31 3.88 14.69
CA ASP A 454 7.12 2.57 15.30
C ASP A 454 8.17 2.32 16.39
N LYS A 455 7.97 2.94 17.55
CA LYS A 455 8.86 2.78 18.71
C LYS A 455 8.73 1.38 19.33
N ASP A 456 7.50 0.90 19.50
CA ASP A 456 7.23 -0.34 20.22
C ASP A 456 7.63 -1.59 19.42
N GLY A 457 7.35 -1.61 18.11
CA GLY A 457 7.79 -2.69 17.22
C GLY A 457 9.32 -2.78 17.14
N LEU A 458 9.99 -1.63 17.11
CA LEU A 458 11.45 -1.57 17.13
C LEU A 458 12.03 -2.09 18.46
N LEU A 459 11.47 -1.68 19.60
CA LEU A 459 11.89 -2.17 20.92
C LEU A 459 11.70 -3.67 21.07
N HIS A 460 10.58 -4.21 20.57
CA HIS A 460 10.32 -5.65 20.56
C HIS A 460 11.39 -6.41 19.75
N HIS A 461 11.72 -5.90 18.55
CA HIS A 461 12.73 -6.51 17.70
C HIS A 461 14.12 -6.48 18.35
N PHE A 462 14.51 -5.36 18.96
CA PHE A 462 15.84 -5.23 19.59
C PHE A 462 16.06 -6.21 20.72
N LYS A 463 15.06 -6.46 21.57
CA LYS A 463 15.15 -7.44 22.66
C LYS A 463 15.50 -8.85 22.15
N SER A 464 14.98 -9.22 20.98
CA SER A 464 15.25 -10.53 20.37
C SER A 464 16.59 -10.60 19.62
N GLN A 465 17.04 -9.48 19.03
CA GLN A 465 18.14 -9.48 18.08
C GLN A 465 19.49 -9.05 18.70
N ALA A 466 19.48 -8.17 19.71
CA ALA A 466 20.67 -7.54 20.30
C ALA A 466 21.75 -8.54 20.73
N SER A 467 21.35 -9.63 21.38
CA SER A 467 22.26 -10.69 21.82
C SER A 467 22.97 -11.39 20.66
N SER A 468 22.28 -11.59 19.54
CA SER A 468 22.83 -12.26 18.34
C SER A 468 23.81 -11.39 17.56
N ILE A 469 23.65 -10.06 17.63
CA ILE A 469 24.49 -9.08 16.93
C ILE A 469 25.64 -8.57 17.82
N GLY A 470 25.65 -8.93 19.11
CA GLY A 470 26.73 -8.59 20.04
C GLY A 470 26.64 -7.18 20.62
N VAL A 471 25.46 -6.55 20.59
CA VAL A 471 25.21 -5.19 21.10
C VAL A 471 24.24 -5.27 22.27
N ARG A 472 24.72 -5.75 23.42
CA ARG A 472 23.87 -6.01 24.60
C ARG A 472 23.54 -4.76 25.42
N ASP A 473 24.30 -3.70 25.23
CA ASP A 473 24.24 -2.41 25.91
C ASP A 473 23.35 -1.38 25.20
N TRP A 474 22.60 -1.79 24.16
CA TRP A 474 21.83 -0.89 23.29
C TRP A 474 20.83 -0.02 24.05
N GLU A 475 20.21 -0.53 25.13
CA GLU A 475 19.22 0.20 25.93
C GLU A 475 19.79 1.47 26.59
N HIS A 476 21.10 1.45 26.90
CA HIS A 476 21.80 2.60 27.47
C HIS A 476 22.35 3.56 26.41
N ARG A 477 22.37 3.14 25.14
CA ARG A 477 23.04 3.86 24.03
C ARG A 477 22.08 4.48 23.04
N LEU A 478 20.85 3.98 22.94
CA LEU A 478 19.82 4.52 22.05
C LEU A 478 18.81 5.34 22.85
N PHE A 479 18.56 6.56 22.38
CA PHE A 479 17.35 7.30 22.75
C PHE A 479 16.32 7.13 21.65
N ILE A 480 15.20 6.45 21.92
CA ILE A 480 14.17 6.15 20.91
C ILE A 480 12.93 7.02 21.16
N THR A 481 12.57 7.82 20.16
CA THR A 481 11.40 8.70 20.23
C THR A 481 10.64 8.75 18.92
N SER A 482 9.32 8.91 19.02
CA SER A 482 8.41 9.26 17.92
C SER A 482 8.02 10.75 17.96
N SER A 483 8.41 11.47 19.01
CA SER A 483 8.06 12.87 19.23
C SER A 483 9.16 13.80 18.72
N SER A 484 8.80 14.68 17.79
CA SER A 484 9.72 15.72 17.31
C SER A 484 10.12 16.70 18.43
N GLU A 485 9.25 16.92 19.42
CA GLU A 485 9.55 17.77 20.58
C GLU A 485 10.58 17.11 21.51
N GLU A 486 10.44 15.81 21.78
CA GLU A 486 11.43 15.06 22.56
C GLU A 486 12.78 14.98 21.83
N LEU A 487 12.76 14.78 20.51
CA LEU A 487 13.96 14.83 19.66
C LEU A 487 14.67 16.18 19.79
N ILE A 488 13.94 17.28 19.59
CA ILE A 488 14.49 18.64 19.68
C ILE A 488 15.03 18.91 21.10
N THR A 489 14.29 18.51 22.13
CA THR A 489 14.70 18.67 23.53
C THR A 489 16.00 17.91 23.79
N LYS A 490 16.11 16.66 23.33
CA LYS A 490 17.33 15.84 23.50
C LYS A 490 18.54 16.42 22.77
N ILE A 491 18.35 16.98 21.57
CA ILE A 491 19.40 17.68 20.83
C ILE A 491 19.85 18.92 21.61
N LYS A 492 18.91 19.72 22.14
CA LYS A 492 19.20 20.92 22.93
C LYS A 492 19.88 20.63 24.25
N GLU A 493 19.49 19.57 24.96
CA GLU A 493 20.16 19.08 26.17
C GLU A 493 21.64 18.80 25.89
N LYS A 494 21.95 18.13 24.78
CA LYS A 494 23.34 17.83 24.40
C LYS A 494 24.16 19.08 24.10
N ILE A 495 23.52 20.13 23.60
CA ILE A 495 24.15 21.44 23.38
C ILE A 495 24.40 22.14 24.73
N HIS A 496 23.43 22.11 25.65
CA HIS A 496 23.48 22.84 26.92
C HIS A 496 24.27 22.12 28.02
N HIS A 497 24.44 20.79 27.97
CA HIS A 497 25.18 20.02 28.97
C HIS A 497 26.69 20.38 29.05
N LYS A 498 27.19 21.22 28.12
CA LYS A 498 28.53 21.83 28.14
C LYS A 498 28.58 23.27 28.68
N HIS A 499 27.44 23.90 28.98
CA HIS A 499 27.41 25.23 29.62
C HIS A 499 27.42 25.17 31.16
N GLY A 500 27.38 23.96 31.75
CA GLY A 500 27.31 23.74 33.20
C GLY A 500 28.43 22.88 33.79
N ARG A 501 29.60 22.81 33.17
CA ARG A 501 30.81 22.21 33.77
C ARG A 501 32.04 23.04 33.49
#